data_AF-A0AAD9CPG1-F1
#
_entry.id   AF-A0AAD9CPG1-F1
#
_cell.length_a   1.000
_cell.length_b   1.000
_cell.length_c   1.000
_cell.angle_alpha   90.00
_cell.angle_beta   90.00
_cell.angle_gamma   90.00
#
_symmetry.space_group_name_H-M   'P 1'
#
loop_
_entity.id
_entity.type
_entity.pdbx_description
1 polymer ?
#
loop_
_entity_poly.entity_id
_entity_poly.type
_entity_poly.pdbx_seq_one_letter_code
_entity_poly.pdbx_strand_id
1 'polypeptide(L)'
;MPVFELLCYSVFHFQPSWLPRFLELAQQQQGSAGLGAGEGGENNMPLYKRALAALSNLTPDRDKRQDLEVELLLVSGRPNAILQALRTLMAKQQWERVTMVAQKFCKQSPLLNKEIFTTLLCEVTQHRDLDPYLDVLWALCPEDLTVTTILNLVLKNLPSPNTPPSSSSSSSFSMSSTTSTSPPPFADSHSSQLTIGLLKPLLKKVLQRETKPSQRYADILQSPTFPPPAPPRQPRTVSDPSTDSSLANDTTPDYLAETHGQQSPTHTAVQRARVALPANPV
;
A
#
# COMPACT_ATOMS: atom_id res chain seq x y z
N MET A 1 34.09 3.72 20.02
CA MET A 1 32.93 4.03 19.14
C MET A 1 33.16 3.28 17.83
N PRO A 2 32.18 2.52 17.30
CA PRO A 2 32.38 1.81 16.03
C PRO A 2 32.51 2.79 14.85
N VAL A 3 33.13 2.33 13.75
CA VAL A 3 33.53 3.19 12.62
C VAL A 3 32.34 3.90 11.98
N PHE A 4 31.22 3.21 11.83
CA PHE A 4 30.00 3.79 11.25
C PHE A 4 29.50 4.99 12.08
N GLU A 5 29.40 4.85 13.39
CA GLU A 5 28.96 5.92 14.29
C GLU A 5 29.93 7.10 14.29
N LEU A 6 31.24 6.82 14.23
CA LEU A 6 32.26 7.86 14.10
C LEU A 6 32.14 8.63 12.79
N LEU A 7 31.83 7.94 11.68
CA LEU A 7 31.56 8.58 10.39
C LEU A 7 30.27 9.39 10.43
N CYS A 8 29.20 8.87 11.05
CA CYS A 8 27.97 9.63 11.26
C CYS A 8 28.22 10.92 12.05
N TYR A 9 29.00 10.85 13.13
CA TYR A 9 29.40 12.00 13.93
C TYR A 9 30.16 13.02 13.08
N SER A 10 31.18 12.56 12.34
CA SER A 10 32.04 13.42 11.54
C SER A 10 31.25 14.11 10.44
N VAL A 11 30.48 13.36 9.64
CA VAL A 11 29.63 13.90 8.56
C VAL A 11 28.64 14.91 9.13
N PHE A 12 28.00 14.59 10.25
CA PHE A 12 27.05 15.49 10.88
C PHE A 12 27.70 16.81 11.36
N HIS A 13 28.91 16.75 11.93
CA HIS A 13 29.64 17.94 12.37
C HIS A 13 30.09 18.83 11.20
N PHE A 14 30.51 18.24 10.08
CA PHE A 14 30.92 19.02 8.90
C PHE A 14 29.74 19.57 8.13
N GLN A 15 28.77 18.72 7.78
CA GLN A 15 27.59 19.11 7.03
C GLN A 15 26.39 18.19 7.33
N PRO A 16 25.45 18.61 8.20
CA PRO A 16 24.30 17.81 8.60
C PRO A 16 23.44 17.30 7.43
N SER A 17 23.32 18.11 6.36
CA SER A 17 22.52 17.75 5.18
C SER A 17 23.11 16.60 4.36
N TRP A 18 24.38 16.23 4.57
CA TRP A 18 25.01 15.09 3.91
C TRP A 18 24.70 13.76 4.58
N LEU A 19 24.34 13.79 5.86
CA LEU A 19 24.13 12.57 6.64
C LEU A 19 23.03 11.66 6.05
N PRO A 20 21.85 12.16 5.63
CA PRO A 20 20.83 11.31 5.02
C PRO A 20 21.37 10.63 3.74
N ARG A 21 22.10 11.38 2.88
CA ARG A 21 22.67 10.81 1.66
C ARG A 21 23.76 9.78 1.93
N PHE A 22 24.63 10.04 2.91
CA PHE A 22 25.63 9.08 3.36
C PHE A 22 24.97 7.79 3.85
N LEU A 23 23.91 7.91 4.65
CA LEU A 23 23.17 6.77 5.18
C LEU A 23 22.52 5.95 4.06
N GLU A 24 21.93 6.61 3.06
CA GLU A 24 21.35 5.96 1.89
C GLU A 24 22.39 5.10 1.15
N LEU A 25 23.58 5.65 0.91
CA LEU A 25 24.68 4.94 0.25
C LEU A 25 25.20 3.78 1.11
N ALA A 26 25.35 3.98 2.42
CA ALA A 26 25.79 2.94 3.33
C ALA A 26 24.81 1.75 3.36
N GLN A 27 23.50 2.02 3.31
CA GLN A 27 22.47 0.99 3.25
C GLN A 27 22.50 0.21 1.92
N GLN A 28 22.70 0.90 0.79
CA GLN A 28 22.85 0.25 -0.51
C GLN A 28 24.07 -0.68 -0.56
N GLN A 29 25.21 -0.24 0.00
CA GLN A 29 26.42 -1.05 0.07
C GLN A 29 26.24 -2.29 0.94
N GLN A 30 25.54 -2.17 2.08
CA GLN A 30 25.21 -3.32 2.92
C GLN A 30 24.30 -4.33 2.21
N GLY A 31 23.39 -3.87 1.34
CA GLY A 31 22.51 -4.73 0.55
C GLY A 31 23.20 -5.36 -0.68
N SER A 32 24.20 -4.70 -1.25
CA SER A 32 24.92 -5.15 -2.46
C SER A 32 26.04 -6.13 -2.18
N ALA A 33 26.59 -6.15 -0.96
CA ALA A 33 27.83 -6.87 -0.68
C ALA A 33 27.69 -8.40 -0.70
N GLY A 34 26.49 -9.00 -0.71
CA GLY A 34 26.29 -10.47 -0.78
C GLY A 34 26.93 -11.29 0.34
N LEU A 35 27.76 -10.67 1.18
CA LEU A 35 28.27 -11.18 2.44
C LEU A 35 27.09 -11.13 3.39
N GLY A 36 26.39 -12.27 3.46
CA GLY A 36 25.37 -12.52 4.43
C GLY A 36 25.82 -12.03 5.80
N ALA A 37 24.83 -11.62 6.60
CA ALA A 37 24.91 -11.43 8.04
C ALA A 37 25.98 -12.34 8.66
N GLY A 38 27.20 -11.83 8.76
CA GLY A 38 28.32 -12.51 9.38
C GLY A 38 28.12 -12.37 10.87
N GLU A 39 27.67 -13.47 11.47
CA GLU A 39 27.96 -13.90 12.85
C GLU A 39 28.34 -12.79 13.83
N GLY A 40 27.37 -12.35 14.64
CA GLY A 40 27.64 -11.45 15.76
C GLY A 40 26.35 -10.80 16.25
N GLY A 41 25.77 -11.36 17.32
CA GLY A 41 24.46 -11.05 17.90
C GLY A 41 24.27 -9.63 18.46
N GLU A 42 25.00 -8.62 17.98
CA GLU A 42 25.07 -7.28 18.56
C GLU A 42 24.64 -6.17 17.57
N ASN A 43 24.53 -6.48 16.27
CA ASN A 43 24.32 -5.49 15.19
C ASN A 43 23.02 -5.68 14.36
N ASN A 44 21.97 -6.25 14.95
CA ASN A 44 20.65 -6.37 14.30
C ASN A 44 19.90 -5.03 14.13
N MET A 45 20.47 -3.94 14.64
CA MET A 45 19.87 -2.62 14.60
C MET A 45 20.06 -1.98 13.21
N PRO A 46 18.97 -1.52 12.56
CA PRO A 46 19.07 -0.81 11.29
C PRO A 46 20.04 0.37 11.36
N LEU A 47 20.80 0.62 10.29
CA LEU A 47 21.81 1.70 10.24
C LEU A 47 21.24 3.06 10.63
N TYR A 48 20.01 3.38 10.21
CA TYR A 48 19.37 4.65 10.56
C TYR A 48 19.18 4.78 12.08
N LYS A 49 18.83 3.70 12.78
CA LYS A 49 18.67 3.71 14.23
C LYS A 49 20.02 3.84 14.94
N ARG A 50 21.07 3.20 14.43
CA ARG A 50 22.44 3.34 14.94
C ARG A 50 22.94 4.78 14.79
N ALA A 51 22.68 5.41 13.63
CA ALA A 51 23.01 6.81 13.39
C ALA A 51 22.26 7.74 14.36
N LEU A 52 20.95 7.51 14.57
CA LEU A 52 20.16 8.28 15.53
C LEU A 52 20.67 8.14 16.96
N ALA A 53 21.01 6.91 17.38
CA ALA A 53 21.59 6.68 18.70
C ALA A 53 22.90 7.45 18.89
N ALA A 54 23.79 7.42 17.89
CA ALA A 54 25.07 8.13 17.93
C ALA A 54 24.92 9.67 17.99
N LEU A 55 23.90 10.22 17.34
CA LEU A 55 23.69 11.67 17.23
C LEU A 55 22.78 12.26 18.30
N SER A 56 22.14 11.41 19.10
CA SER A 56 21.20 11.81 20.16
C SER A 56 21.80 12.77 21.19
N ASN A 57 23.12 12.73 21.42
CA ASN A 57 23.82 13.59 22.37
C ASN A 57 24.37 14.89 21.75
N LEU A 58 24.36 15.00 20.42
CA LEU A 58 25.03 16.11 19.70
C LEU A 58 24.12 17.28 19.39
N THR A 59 22.81 17.05 19.39
CA THR A 59 21.80 18.03 18.97
C THR A 59 21.00 18.48 20.18
N PRO A 60 21.42 19.50 20.95
CA PRO A 60 20.69 19.92 22.15
C PRO A 60 19.30 20.48 21.81
N ASP A 61 19.14 21.02 20.60
CA ASP A 61 17.89 21.53 20.06
C ASP A 61 16.95 20.38 19.65
N ARG A 62 15.81 20.26 20.35
CA ARG A 62 14.82 19.20 20.14
C ARG A 62 14.19 19.25 18.75
N ASP A 63 13.93 20.44 18.22
CA ASP A 63 13.23 20.58 16.93
C ASP A 63 14.11 20.14 15.78
N LYS A 64 15.39 20.56 15.79
CA LYS A 64 16.39 20.13 14.80
C LYS A 64 16.68 18.63 14.89
N ARG A 65 16.68 18.08 16.10
CA ARG A 65 16.85 16.63 16.31
C ARG A 65 15.70 15.84 15.68
N GLN A 66 14.45 16.30 15.87
CA GLN A 66 13.29 15.67 15.25
C GLN A 66 13.31 15.80 13.73
N ASP A 67 13.71 16.95 13.18
CA ASP A 67 13.81 17.13 11.72
C ASP A 67 14.86 16.20 11.11
N LEU A 68 16.01 16.03 11.78
CA LEU A 68 17.01 15.05 11.39
C LEU A 68 16.48 13.61 11.50
N GLU A 69 15.75 13.30 12.56
CA GLU A 69 15.14 11.99 12.76
C GLU A 69 14.18 11.63 11.63
N VAL A 70 13.31 12.56 11.26
CA VAL A 70 12.41 12.41 10.10
C VAL A 70 13.20 12.12 8.84
N GLU A 71 14.25 12.89 8.53
CA GLU A 71 15.07 12.67 7.33
C GLU A 71 15.72 11.28 7.30
N LEU A 72 16.30 10.84 8.43
CA LEU A 72 16.94 9.52 8.51
C LEU A 72 15.92 8.38 8.44
N LEU A 73 14.72 8.56 9.01
CA LEU A 73 13.62 7.61 8.90
C LEU A 73 13.14 7.48 7.44
N LEU A 74 12.97 8.59 6.73
CA LEU A 74 12.53 8.61 5.34
C LEU A 74 13.57 7.97 4.40
N VAL A 75 14.86 8.22 4.63
CA VAL A 75 15.94 7.59 3.86
C VAL A 75 15.99 6.08 4.05
N SER A 76 15.63 5.58 5.25
CA SER A 76 15.69 4.14 5.52
C SER A 76 14.81 3.30 4.59
N GLY A 77 13.79 3.90 3.95
CA GLY A 77 12.86 3.24 3.03
C GLY A 77 12.00 2.15 3.68
N ARG A 78 12.08 1.94 5.00
CA ARG A 78 11.34 0.88 5.69
C ARG A 78 9.91 1.34 5.98
N PRO A 79 8.88 0.52 5.73
CA PRO A 79 7.47 0.92 5.94
C PRO A 79 7.19 1.52 7.32
N ASN A 80 7.66 0.87 8.39
CA ASN A 80 7.45 1.36 9.76
C ASN A 80 8.20 2.66 10.07
N ALA A 81 9.37 2.87 9.47
CA ALA A 81 10.12 4.12 9.64
C ALA A 81 9.44 5.27 8.90
N ILE A 82 8.91 5.02 7.70
CA ILE A 82 8.14 6.00 6.92
C ILE A 82 6.87 6.41 7.66
N LEU A 83 6.11 5.45 8.19
CA LEU A 83 4.91 5.75 9.00
C LEU A 83 5.26 6.55 10.25
N GLN A 84 6.37 6.24 10.90
CA GLN A 84 6.85 7.01 12.06
C GLN A 84 7.23 8.44 11.67
N ALA A 85 7.95 8.62 10.56
CA ALA A 85 8.32 9.94 10.05
C ALA A 85 7.08 10.79 9.73
N LEU A 86 6.07 10.19 9.09
CA LEU A 86 4.80 10.85 8.81
C LEU A 86 4.10 11.28 10.11
N ARG A 87 4.01 10.41 11.13
CA ARG A 87 3.42 10.76 12.42
C ARG A 87 4.13 11.94 13.09
N THR A 88 5.46 11.97 13.05
CA THR A 88 6.23 13.10 13.57
C THR A 88 5.95 14.38 12.79
N LEU A 89 5.88 14.32 11.45
CA LEU A 89 5.54 15.48 10.61
C LEU A 89 4.13 16.00 10.86
N MET A 90 3.15 15.10 11.03
CA MET A 90 1.75 15.46 11.36
C MET A 90 1.66 16.08 12.76
N ALA A 91 2.38 15.56 13.74
CA ALA A 91 2.47 16.17 15.08
C ALA A 91 3.08 17.58 15.05
N LYS A 92 3.97 17.87 14.10
CA LYS A 92 4.52 19.22 13.84
C LYS A 92 3.65 20.06 12.90
N GLN A 93 2.51 19.54 12.43
CA GLN A 93 1.60 20.19 11.50
C GLN A 93 2.27 20.67 10.19
N GLN A 94 3.31 19.98 9.73
CA GLN A 94 4.01 20.30 8.48
C GLN A 94 3.29 19.67 7.26
N TRP A 95 2.05 20.07 7.01
CA TRP A 95 1.14 19.41 6.05
C TRP A 95 1.66 19.36 4.61
N GLU A 96 2.38 20.39 4.15
CA GLU A 96 3.03 20.40 2.83
C GLU A 96 4.06 19.26 2.71
N ARG A 97 4.91 19.09 3.73
CA ARG A 97 5.92 18.03 3.74
C ARG A 97 5.28 16.65 3.89
N VAL A 98 4.23 16.53 4.71
CA VAL A 98 3.45 15.30 4.88
C VAL A 98 2.89 14.82 3.53
N THR A 99 2.26 15.71 2.77
CA THR A 99 1.61 15.36 1.50
C THR A 99 2.63 14.96 0.42
N MET A 100 3.77 15.67 0.33
CA MET A 100 4.88 15.29 -0.55
C MET A 100 5.43 13.90 -0.22
N VAL A 101 5.68 13.62 1.07
CA VAL A 101 6.16 12.32 1.54
C VAL A 101 5.13 11.24 1.23
N ALA A 102 3.87 11.45 1.57
CA ALA A 102 2.79 10.52 1.28
C ALA A 102 2.76 10.15 -0.21
N GLN A 103 2.73 11.15 -1.11
CA GLN A 103 2.70 10.91 -2.55
C GLN A 103 3.91 10.11 -3.07
N LYS A 104 5.10 10.34 -2.50
CA LYS A 104 6.31 9.60 -2.85
C LYS A 104 6.22 8.13 -2.43
N PHE A 105 5.76 7.87 -1.20
CA PHE A 105 5.81 6.54 -0.59
C PHE A 105 4.57 5.68 -0.87
N CYS A 106 3.42 6.26 -1.23
CA CYS A 106 2.22 5.52 -1.64
C CYS A 106 2.45 4.63 -2.87
N LYS A 107 3.43 4.97 -3.73
CA LYS A 107 3.76 4.16 -4.92
C LYS A 107 4.62 2.94 -4.61
N GLN A 108 5.24 2.87 -3.43
CA GLN A 108 6.17 1.78 -3.10
C GLN A 108 5.45 0.47 -2.78
N SER A 109 4.33 0.54 -2.05
CA SER A 109 3.57 -0.64 -1.65
C SER A 109 2.10 -0.28 -1.42
N PRO A 110 1.15 -1.09 -1.92
CA PRO A 110 -0.28 -0.85 -1.71
C PRO A 110 -0.68 -0.93 -0.23
N LEU A 111 -0.02 -1.79 0.56
CA LEU A 111 -0.26 -1.90 2.00
C LEU A 111 0.19 -0.63 2.73
N LEU A 112 1.35 -0.10 2.35
CA LEU A 112 1.86 1.16 2.91
C LEU A 112 0.95 2.32 2.51
N ASN A 113 0.50 2.36 1.25
CA ASN A 113 -0.46 3.37 0.79
C ASN A 113 -1.73 3.38 1.66
N LYS A 114 -2.28 2.19 1.95
CA LYS A 114 -3.46 2.05 2.81
C LYS A 114 -3.23 2.68 4.18
N GLU A 115 -2.13 2.35 4.85
CA GLU A 115 -1.80 2.89 6.17
C GLU A 115 -1.54 4.40 6.15
N ILE A 116 -0.85 4.90 5.12
CA ILE A 116 -0.62 6.34 4.93
C ILE A 116 -1.97 7.05 4.77
N PHE A 117 -2.83 6.56 3.89
CA PHE A 117 -4.11 7.17 3.60
C PHE A 117 -5.04 7.14 4.81
N THR A 118 -5.16 6.01 5.52
CA THR A 118 -6.01 5.92 6.71
C THR A 118 -5.53 6.85 7.82
N THR A 119 -4.22 6.94 8.04
CA THR A 119 -3.67 7.86 9.05
C THR A 119 -3.97 9.31 8.69
N LEU A 120 -3.76 9.72 7.45
CA LEU A 120 -4.06 11.08 6.99
C LEU A 120 -5.56 11.40 7.05
N LEU A 121 -6.42 10.42 6.71
CA LEU A 121 -7.85 10.59 6.80
C LEU A 121 -8.32 10.84 8.25
N CYS A 122 -7.67 10.23 9.24
CA CYS A 122 -7.92 10.50 10.66
C CYS A 122 -7.46 11.90 11.09
N GLU A 123 -6.39 12.44 10.49
CA GLU A 123 -5.93 13.81 10.79
C GLU A 123 -6.83 14.87 10.14
N VAL A 124 -7.37 14.59 8.95
CA VAL A 124 -8.34 15.48 8.27
C VAL A 124 -9.58 15.72 9.11
N THR A 125 -10.00 14.77 9.95
CA THR A 125 -11.15 14.99 10.84
C THR A 125 -10.86 15.90 12.03
N GLN A 126 -9.59 16.16 12.31
CA GLN A 126 -9.10 16.90 13.48
C GLN A 126 -8.47 18.26 13.11
N HIS A 127 -7.94 18.39 11.89
CA HIS A 127 -7.17 19.57 11.47
C HIS A 127 -7.69 20.14 10.14
N ARG A 128 -8.24 21.37 10.20
CA ARG A 128 -8.69 22.11 9.00
C ARG A 128 -7.56 22.61 8.11
N ASP A 129 -6.34 22.68 8.62
CA ASP A 129 -5.16 23.11 7.84
C ASP A 129 -4.80 22.11 6.72
N LEU A 130 -5.38 20.90 6.76
CA LEU A 130 -5.28 19.90 5.69
C LEU A 130 -6.25 20.13 4.53
N ASP A 131 -7.26 21.00 4.70
CA ASP A 131 -8.29 21.27 3.68
C ASP A 131 -7.71 21.66 2.30
N PRO A 132 -6.65 22.50 2.20
CA PRO A 132 -6.03 22.85 0.91
C PRO A 132 -5.37 21.68 0.19
N TYR A 133 -5.09 20.57 0.89
CA TYR A 133 -4.37 19.41 0.35
C TYR A 133 -5.29 18.22 0.04
N LEU A 134 -6.60 18.38 0.22
CA LEU A 134 -7.56 17.29 0.09
C LEU A 134 -7.58 16.66 -1.31
N ASP A 135 -7.39 17.45 -2.36
CA ASP A 135 -7.29 16.94 -3.74
C ASP A 135 -6.14 15.94 -3.90
N VAL A 136 -4.99 16.25 -3.29
CA VAL A 136 -3.83 15.35 -3.27
C VAL A 136 -4.16 14.11 -2.46
N LEU A 137 -4.76 14.25 -1.28
CA LEU A 137 -5.12 13.11 -0.45
C LEU A 137 -6.11 12.16 -1.13
N TRP A 138 -7.13 12.69 -1.80
CA TRP A 138 -8.10 11.87 -2.53
C TRP A 138 -7.49 11.17 -3.74
N ALA A 139 -6.43 11.73 -4.33
CA ALA A 139 -5.66 11.06 -5.36
C ALA A 139 -4.96 9.79 -4.83
N LEU A 140 -4.54 9.79 -3.57
CA LEU A 140 -3.86 8.66 -2.90
C LEU A 140 -4.81 7.52 -2.48
N CYS A 141 -6.13 7.72 -2.57
CA CYS A 141 -7.14 6.75 -2.13
C CYS A 141 -6.87 5.32 -2.65
N PRO A 142 -6.60 4.35 -1.74
CA PRO A 142 -6.48 2.92 -2.04
C PRO A 142 -7.68 2.36 -2.78
N GLU A 143 -7.48 1.27 -3.53
CA GLU A 143 -8.52 0.62 -4.32
C GLU A 143 -9.43 -0.30 -3.49
N ASP A 144 -8.96 -0.76 -2.34
CA ASP A 144 -9.64 -1.71 -1.44
C ASP A 144 -10.49 -1.03 -0.36
N LEU A 145 -10.58 0.30 -0.36
CA LEU A 145 -11.41 1.05 0.57
C LEU A 145 -12.82 1.25 0.02
N THR A 146 -13.82 0.92 0.84
CA THR A 146 -15.23 1.18 0.56
C THR A 146 -15.68 2.52 1.15
N VAL A 147 -16.81 3.04 0.64
CA VAL A 147 -17.48 4.23 1.20
C VAL A 147 -17.74 4.05 2.70
N THR A 148 -18.23 2.87 3.09
CA THR A 148 -18.57 2.53 4.47
C THR A 148 -17.34 2.54 5.38
N THR A 149 -16.19 2.04 4.92
CA THR A 149 -14.95 2.06 5.71
C THR A 149 -14.48 3.49 5.95
N ILE A 150 -14.52 4.34 4.91
CA ILE A 150 -14.12 5.75 4.99
C ILE A 150 -15.02 6.51 5.96
N LEU A 151 -16.34 6.35 5.85
CA LEU A 151 -17.30 6.99 6.74
C LEU A 151 -17.12 6.53 8.20
N ASN A 152 -16.92 5.24 8.43
CA ASN A 152 -16.67 4.73 9.78
C ASN A 152 -15.37 5.27 10.39
N LEU A 153 -14.29 5.38 9.59
CA LEU A 153 -13.04 5.99 10.03
C LEU A 153 -13.26 7.45 10.43
N VAL A 154 -13.94 8.21 9.58
CA VAL A 154 -14.22 9.62 9.85
C VAL A 154 -15.05 9.77 11.12
N LEU A 155 -16.17 9.05 11.22
CA LEU A 155 -17.06 9.12 12.38
C LEU A 155 -16.37 8.76 13.70
N LYS A 156 -15.45 7.79 13.69
CA LYS A 156 -14.68 7.40 14.88
C LYS A 156 -13.67 8.45 15.34
N ASN A 157 -13.17 9.29 14.44
CA ASN A 157 -12.13 10.27 14.71
C ASN A 157 -12.66 11.71 14.76
N LEU A 158 -13.99 11.89 14.79
CA LEU A 158 -14.58 13.21 15.05
C LEU A 158 -14.27 13.63 16.50
N PRO A 159 -13.82 14.87 16.72
CA PRO A 159 -13.61 15.38 18.07
C PRO A 159 -14.93 15.28 18.85
N SER A 160 -14.87 14.60 20.00
CA SER A 160 -16.05 14.48 20.87
C SER A 160 -16.40 15.87 21.43
N PRO A 161 -17.68 16.26 21.50
CA PRO A 161 -18.09 17.58 21.96
C PRO A 161 -17.79 17.88 23.44
N ASN A 162 -17.21 16.91 24.18
CA ASN A 162 -17.00 16.98 25.63
C ASN A 162 -15.52 17.06 26.06
N THR A 163 -14.56 17.15 25.14
CA THR A 163 -13.13 17.29 25.50
C THR A 163 -12.71 18.77 25.45
N PRO A 164 -12.37 19.40 26.59
CA PRO A 164 -11.92 20.79 26.60
C PRO A 164 -10.58 20.93 25.85
N PRO A 165 -10.36 22.04 25.13
CA PRO A 165 -9.10 22.28 24.44
C PRO A 165 -7.98 22.37 25.48
N SER A 166 -6.97 21.52 25.32
CA SER A 166 -5.77 21.57 26.15
C SER A 166 -4.95 22.80 25.77
N SER A 167 -5.07 23.86 26.57
CA SER A 167 -4.14 24.98 26.59
C SER A 167 -4.00 25.46 28.03
N SER A 168 -2.76 25.37 28.51
CA SER A 168 -2.29 25.77 29.83
C SER A 168 -2.69 27.20 30.19
N SER A 169 -3.23 27.42 31.40
CA SER A 169 -2.80 28.41 32.41
C SER A 169 -3.89 28.68 33.45
N SER A 170 -3.47 28.71 34.71
CA SER A 170 -4.20 28.91 35.96
C SER A 170 -5.07 30.18 36.04
N SER A 171 -6.29 30.07 36.58
CA SER A 171 -6.75 30.84 37.75
C SER A 171 -8.15 30.42 38.23
N SER A 172 -8.30 30.38 39.55
CA SER A 172 -9.43 29.94 40.36
C SER A 172 -10.83 30.54 40.10
N PHE A 173 -11.79 29.91 40.78
CA PHE A 173 -13.13 30.33 41.25
C PHE A 173 -14.31 30.31 40.26
N SER A 174 -15.23 29.37 40.46
CA SER A 174 -16.61 29.66 40.94
C SER A 174 -17.51 28.43 40.87
N MET A 175 -18.36 28.29 41.87
CA MET A 175 -19.44 27.30 41.93
C MET A 175 -20.66 27.74 41.10
N SER A 176 -21.38 26.73 40.61
CA SER A 176 -22.84 26.66 40.40
C SER A 176 -23.38 26.64 38.97
N SER A 177 -24.42 25.79 38.85
CA SER A 177 -25.52 25.72 37.89
C SER A 177 -25.30 25.11 36.50
N THR A 178 -25.71 23.84 36.41
CA THR A 178 -26.60 23.27 35.37
C THR A 178 -26.78 24.11 34.10
N THR A 179 -26.05 23.78 33.03
CA THR A 179 -26.56 23.91 31.66
C THR A 179 -25.94 22.82 30.79
N SER A 180 -26.80 21.99 30.20
CA SER A 180 -26.49 21.08 29.11
C SER A 180 -26.11 21.90 27.88
N THR A 181 -24.82 22.07 27.64
CA THR A 181 -24.31 22.77 26.45
C THR A 181 -24.44 21.85 25.25
N SER A 182 -25.58 21.91 24.54
CA SER A 182 -25.60 21.44 23.16
C SER A 182 -24.67 22.36 22.35
N PRO A 183 -23.78 21.84 21.49
CA PRO A 183 -22.94 22.70 20.67
C PRO A 183 -23.82 23.61 19.78
N PRO A 184 -23.45 24.90 19.59
CA PRO A 184 -24.23 25.83 18.78
C PRO A 184 -24.44 25.30 17.35
N PRO A 185 -25.59 25.59 16.71
CA PRO A 185 -25.97 25.03 15.41
C PRO A 185 -25.06 25.47 14.25
N PHE A 186 -24.30 26.54 14.46
CA PHE A 186 -23.23 26.99 13.57
C PHE A 186 -21.96 26.96 14.39
N ALA A 187 -21.16 25.91 14.18
CA ALA A 187 -19.87 25.79 14.83
C ALA A 187 -18.99 26.99 14.46
N ASP A 188 -18.32 27.60 15.45
CA ASP A 188 -17.44 28.75 15.23
C ASP A 188 -16.44 28.47 14.11
N SER A 189 -15.97 29.51 13.42
CA SER A 189 -14.94 29.39 12.36
C SER A 189 -13.66 28.68 12.82
N HIS A 190 -13.43 28.61 14.14
CA HIS A 190 -12.33 27.90 14.80
C HIS A 190 -12.65 26.46 15.25
N SER A 191 -13.86 25.96 14.98
CA SER A 191 -14.19 24.56 15.23
C SER A 191 -13.31 23.67 14.34
N SER A 192 -12.56 22.75 14.94
CA SER A 192 -11.79 21.72 14.24
C SER A 192 -12.65 20.67 13.53
N GLN A 193 -13.97 20.90 13.46
CA GLN A 193 -14.92 19.96 12.90
C GLN A 193 -14.83 19.98 11.36
N LEU A 194 -14.44 18.84 10.79
CA LEU A 194 -14.45 18.63 9.34
C LEU A 194 -15.83 18.91 8.77
N THR A 195 -15.89 19.72 7.72
CA THR A 195 -17.13 19.87 6.95
C THR A 195 -17.32 18.59 6.14
N ILE A 196 -18.21 17.69 6.56
CA ILE A 196 -18.52 16.42 5.87
C ILE A 196 -18.75 16.58 4.36
N GLY A 197 -19.22 17.76 3.92
CA GLY A 197 -19.33 18.12 2.51
C GLY A 197 -18.01 18.05 1.72
N LEU A 198 -16.87 18.27 2.37
CA LEU A 198 -15.54 18.13 1.77
C LEU A 198 -15.24 16.67 1.40
N LEU A 199 -15.80 15.67 2.08
CA LEU A 199 -15.58 14.27 1.69
C LEU A 199 -16.32 13.86 0.42
N LYS A 200 -17.28 14.65 -0.05
CA LYS A 200 -18.15 14.31 -1.19
C LYS A 200 -17.39 13.88 -2.46
N PRO A 201 -16.29 14.54 -2.88
CA PRO A 201 -15.52 14.12 -4.06
C PRO A 201 -14.87 12.75 -3.86
N LEU A 202 -14.32 12.49 -2.68
CA LEU A 202 -13.75 11.19 -2.30
C LEU A 202 -14.81 10.08 -2.34
N LEU A 203 -15.96 10.30 -1.67
CA LEU A 203 -17.02 9.31 -1.61
C LEU A 203 -17.61 9.04 -3.00
N LYS A 204 -17.79 10.06 -3.83
CA LYS A 204 -18.23 9.89 -5.22
C LYS A 204 -17.23 9.05 -6.02
N LYS A 205 -15.92 9.32 -5.88
CA LYS A 205 -14.86 8.56 -6.56
C LYS A 205 -14.84 7.09 -6.13
N VAL A 206 -14.96 6.82 -4.83
CA VAL A 206 -14.98 5.45 -4.29
C VAL A 206 -16.26 4.72 -4.70
N LEU A 207 -17.42 5.37 -4.59
CA LEU A 207 -18.69 4.80 -5.00
C LEU A 207 -18.70 4.47 -6.51
N GLN A 208 -18.14 5.33 -7.35
CA GLN A 208 -18.01 5.06 -8.80
C GLN A 208 -17.11 3.88 -9.12
N ARG A 209 -16.08 3.62 -8.30
CA ARG A 209 -15.22 2.43 -8.44
C ARG A 209 -15.93 1.17 -7.98
N GLU A 210 -16.62 1.23 -6.85
CA GLU A 210 -17.33 0.10 -6.25
C GLU A 210 -18.54 -0.34 -7.11
N THR A 211 -19.26 0.61 -7.70
CA THR A 211 -20.41 0.36 -8.57
C THR A 211 -20.04 0.07 -10.02
N LYS A 212 -18.76 0.24 -10.42
CA LYS A 212 -18.30 -0.17 -11.74
C LYS A 212 -18.18 -1.69 -11.76
N PRO A 213 -18.91 -2.40 -12.64
CA PRO A 213 -18.74 -3.83 -12.78
C PRO A 213 -17.28 -4.11 -13.15
N SER A 214 -16.63 -5.02 -12.43
CA SER A 214 -15.26 -5.41 -12.73
C SER A 214 -15.22 -5.99 -14.16
N GLN A 215 -14.67 -5.22 -15.10
CA GLN A 215 -14.48 -5.64 -16.50
C GLN A 215 -13.78 -6.99 -16.64
N ARG A 216 -13.02 -7.38 -15.61
CA ARG A 216 -12.40 -8.70 -15.43
C ARG A 216 -13.36 -9.89 -15.60
N TYR A 217 -14.66 -9.72 -15.35
CA TYR A 217 -15.68 -10.77 -15.52
C TYR A 217 -16.71 -10.44 -16.61
N ALA A 218 -16.74 -9.21 -17.14
CA ALA A 218 -17.66 -8.83 -18.19
C ALA A 218 -17.42 -9.65 -19.47
N ASP A 219 -16.16 -9.88 -19.83
CA ASP A 219 -15.78 -10.69 -21.00
C ASP A 219 -16.07 -12.19 -20.83
N ILE A 220 -16.13 -12.66 -19.57
CA ILE A 220 -16.37 -14.07 -19.23
C ILE A 220 -17.89 -14.36 -19.16
N LEU A 221 -18.68 -13.36 -18.77
CA LEU A 221 -20.14 -13.45 -18.69
C LEU A 221 -20.84 -12.99 -19.98
N GLN A 222 -20.11 -12.32 -20.89
CA GLN A 222 -20.55 -12.14 -22.27
C GLN A 222 -20.36 -13.45 -23.03
N SER A 223 -21.26 -14.40 -22.76
CA SER A 223 -21.50 -15.50 -23.68
C SER A 223 -21.77 -14.91 -25.08
N PRO A 224 -21.10 -15.39 -26.14
CA PRO A 224 -21.37 -14.95 -27.51
C PRO A 224 -22.86 -15.04 -27.76
N THR A 225 -23.48 -13.91 -28.06
CA THR A 225 -24.91 -13.84 -28.31
C THR A 225 -25.20 -14.64 -29.58
N PHE A 226 -25.90 -15.76 -29.43
CA PHE A 226 -26.52 -16.54 -30.51
C PHE A 226 -25.55 -17.22 -31.49
N PRO A 227 -25.99 -18.33 -32.14
CA PRO A 227 -25.08 -19.28 -32.75
C PRO A 227 -24.36 -18.65 -33.94
N PRO A 228 -23.15 -19.14 -34.27
CA PRO A 228 -22.46 -18.72 -35.49
C PRO A 228 -23.41 -18.89 -36.70
N PRO A 229 -23.44 -17.94 -37.64
CA PRO A 229 -24.27 -18.01 -38.83
C PRO A 229 -24.12 -19.38 -39.51
N ALA A 230 -25.23 -20.07 -39.76
CA ALA A 230 -25.19 -21.39 -40.38
C ALA A 230 -24.49 -21.29 -41.75
N PRO A 231 -23.50 -22.16 -42.02
CA PRO A 231 -22.80 -22.15 -43.29
C PRO A 231 -23.78 -22.36 -44.46
N PRO A 232 -23.57 -21.70 -45.61
CA PRO A 232 -24.47 -21.80 -46.75
C PRO A 232 -24.57 -23.25 -47.24
N ARG A 233 -25.79 -23.79 -47.22
CA ARG A 233 -26.09 -25.12 -47.78
C ARG A 233 -25.86 -25.08 -49.28
N GLN A 234 -24.86 -25.81 -49.77
CA GLN A 234 -24.73 -26.07 -51.20
C GLN A 234 -25.89 -26.99 -51.65
N PRO A 235 -26.61 -26.64 -52.73
CA PRO A 235 -27.61 -27.54 -53.31
C PRO A 235 -26.92 -28.78 -53.88
N ARG A 236 -27.33 -29.96 -53.38
CA ARG A 236 -27.02 -31.25 -54.01
C ARG A 236 -27.64 -31.25 -55.40
N THR A 237 -26.81 -31.21 -56.43
CA THR A 237 -27.19 -31.60 -57.79
C THR A 237 -27.48 -33.09 -57.78
N VAL A 238 -28.76 -33.44 -57.86
CA VAL A 238 -29.24 -34.78 -58.20
C VAL A 238 -28.64 -35.13 -59.55
N SER A 239 -27.74 -36.11 -59.56
CA SER A 239 -27.23 -36.76 -60.76
C SER A 239 -27.32 -38.25 -60.51
N ASP A 240 -28.44 -38.84 -60.89
CA ASP A 240 -28.49 -40.23 -61.34
C ASP A 240 -28.39 -40.18 -62.87
N PRO A 241 -27.62 -41.08 -63.51
CA PRO A 241 -28.16 -42.41 -63.72
C PRO A 241 -27.16 -43.58 -63.56
N SER A 242 -27.72 -44.69 -63.09
CA SER A 242 -27.53 -46.08 -63.54
C SER A 242 -26.10 -46.59 -63.82
N THR A 243 -25.69 -47.64 -63.10
CA THR A 243 -25.57 -49.03 -63.63
C THR A 243 -25.12 -49.99 -62.52
N ASP A 244 -25.96 -51.01 -62.30
CA ASP A 244 -25.74 -52.40 -61.88
C ASP A 244 -24.36 -52.86 -61.32
N SER A 245 -24.38 -53.53 -60.17
CA SER A 245 -23.85 -54.91 -59.97
C SER A 245 -23.70 -55.29 -58.49
N SER A 246 -24.66 -56.10 -58.03
CA SER A 246 -24.51 -57.37 -57.29
C SER A 246 -23.46 -57.62 -56.19
N LEU A 247 -24.00 -58.13 -55.06
CA LEU A 247 -23.60 -59.31 -54.26
C LEU A 247 -22.93 -59.13 -52.88
N ALA A 248 -23.72 -59.60 -51.88
CA ALA A 248 -23.38 -60.51 -50.77
C ALA A 248 -23.00 -59.93 -49.38
N ASN A 249 -23.89 -60.25 -48.41
CA ASN A 249 -23.71 -60.86 -47.07
C ASN A 249 -22.61 -60.28 -46.14
N ASP A 250 -22.74 -60.17 -44.81
CA ASP A 250 -23.55 -60.90 -43.83
C ASP A 250 -23.41 -60.21 -42.45
N THR A 251 -24.42 -60.41 -41.58
CA THR A 251 -24.36 -60.67 -40.12
C THR A 251 -23.81 -59.63 -39.11
N THR A 252 -24.71 -59.28 -38.18
CA THR A 252 -24.58 -58.60 -36.86
C THR A 252 -23.87 -59.46 -35.78
N PRO A 253 -23.96 -59.11 -34.47
CA PRO A 253 -23.23 -58.13 -33.67
C PRO A 253 -22.33 -58.85 -32.62
N ASP A 254 -21.81 -58.17 -31.58
CA ASP A 254 -22.06 -58.46 -30.14
C ASP A 254 -20.96 -58.07 -29.12
N TYR A 255 -21.43 -57.77 -27.89
CA TYR A 255 -20.82 -57.68 -26.54
C TYR A 255 -19.55 -56.82 -26.30
N LEU A 256 -19.60 -55.74 -25.50
CA LEU A 256 -19.59 -55.67 -24.01
C LEU A 256 -18.36 -56.31 -23.33
N ALA A 257 -17.55 -55.48 -22.66
CA ALA A 257 -17.04 -55.77 -21.31
C ALA A 257 -16.32 -54.54 -20.71
N GLU A 258 -16.90 -54.02 -19.63
CA GLU A 258 -16.19 -53.30 -18.56
C GLU A 258 -15.05 -54.15 -17.99
N THR A 259 -13.99 -53.54 -17.45
CA THR A 259 -13.70 -53.53 -16.00
C THR A 259 -12.34 -52.92 -15.63
N HIS A 260 -12.40 -52.07 -14.59
CA HIS A 260 -11.50 -51.93 -13.43
C HIS A 260 -10.02 -51.51 -13.53
N GLY A 261 -9.66 -50.66 -12.55
CA GLY A 261 -8.45 -50.88 -11.73
C GLY A 261 -7.41 -49.75 -11.83
N GLN A 262 -7.42 -48.72 -10.98
CA GLN A 262 -6.91 -48.71 -9.59
C GLN A 262 -5.39 -48.44 -9.47
N GLN A 263 -5.09 -47.28 -8.86
CA GLN A 263 -3.96 -46.93 -7.97
C GLN A 263 -2.55 -46.58 -8.52
N SER A 264 -2.08 -45.45 -7.99
CA SER A 264 -0.79 -44.71 -8.02
C SER A 264 0.41 -45.50 -7.42
N PRO A 265 1.62 -44.93 -7.10
CA PRO A 265 2.24 -43.60 -7.34
C PRO A 265 3.77 -43.63 -7.68
N THR A 266 4.41 -42.44 -7.61
CA THR A 266 5.83 -42.12 -7.30
C THR A 266 6.88 -42.07 -8.42
N HIS A 267 7.47 -40.88 -8.65
CA HIS A 267 8.94 -40.74 -8.64
C HIS A 267 9.40 -39.27 -8.45
N THR A 268 10.21 -39.09 -7.41
CA THR A 268 11.05 -37.92 -7.09
C THR A 268 12.27 -37.89 -8.01
N ALA A 269 12.67 -36.72 -8.51
CA ALA A 269 13.95 -36.53 -9.19
C ALA A 269 14.67 -35.25 -8.68
N VAL A 270 15.76 -35.49 -7.95
CA VAL A 270 16.78 -34.52 -7.55
C VAL A 270 17.68 -34.26 -8.76
N GLN A 271 17.88 -33.00 -9.17
CA GLN A 271 18.92 -32.64 -10.13
C GLN A 271 20.03 -31.81 -9.48
N ARG A 272 21.25 -32.28 -9.74
CA ARG A 272 22.55 -31.93 -9.18
C ARG A 272 23.25 -30.91 -10.08
N ALA A 273 24.00 -30.02 -9.43
CA ALA A 273 24.77 -28.91 -9.99
C ALA A 273 25.72 -29.26 -11.14
N ARG A 274 25.94 -28.29 -12.04
CA ARG A 274 27.19 -28.12 -12.79
C ARG A 274 27.60 -26.64 -12.81
N VAL A 275 28.78 -26.40 -12.26
CA VAL A 275 29.56 -25.16 -12.35
C VAL A 275 30.28 -25.14 -13.70
N ALA A 276 30.27 -24.00 -14.39
CA ALA A 276 31.13 -23.74 -15.55
C ALA A 276 31.71 -22.32 -15.44
N LEU A 277 33.03 -22.24 -15.32
CA LEU A 277 33.85 -21.03 -15.50
C LEU A 277 33.97 -20.71 -16.99
N PRO A 278 33.97 -19.43 -17.41
CA PRO A 278 34.55 -19.03 -18.68
C PRO A 278 35.94 -18.41 -18.50
N ALA A 279 36.88 -18.91 -19.30
CA ALA A 279 38.20 -18.34 -19.54
C ALA A 279 38.10 -17.20 -20.57
N ASN A 280 38.89 -16.14 -20.36
CA ASN A 280 39.17 -15.08 -21.34
C ASN A 280 40.15 -15.59 -22.43
N PRO A 281 39.99 -15.07 -23.66
CA PRO A 281 41.10 -14.38 -24.35
C PRO A 281 40.56 -13.09 -25.04
N VAL A 282 41.28 -12.01 -25.36
CA VAL A 282 42.68 -11.68 -25.70
C VAL A 282 42.94 -10.26 -25.21
#